data_AF-A0A0B3RGA4-F1
#
_entry.id   AF-A0A0B3RGA4-F1
#
_cell.length_a   1.000
_cell.length_b   1.000
_cell.length_c   1.000
_cell.angle_alpha   90.00
_cell.angle_beta   90.00
_cell.angle_gamma   90.00
#
_symmetry.space_group_name_H-M   'P 1'
#
loop_
_entity.id
_entity.type
_entity.pdbx_description
1 polymer ?
#
loop_
_entity_poly.entity_id
_entity_poly.type
_entity_poly.pdbx_seq_one_letter_code
_entity_poly.pdbx_strand_id
1 'polypeptide(L)' 'MSEPFFISQTFDPHVVGDEGAARAWFDLRASEAVAEGGTFPRCTVSDAGDGLLFECWKDRPTNQGEPRWQMQDVKQED' A
#
# COMPACT_ATOMS: atom_id res chain seq x y z
N MET A 1 10.07 -16.19 0.19
CA MET A 1 9.56 -14.81 0.30
C MET A 1 8.79 -14.73 1.61
N SER A 2 8.96 -13.68 2.41
CA SER A 2 8.13 -13.48 3.61
C SER A 2 6.95 -12.59 3.22
N GLU A 3 5.76 -12.96 3.64
CA GLU A 3 4.54 -12.22 3.35
C GLU A 3 4.38 -11.04 4.33
N PRO A 4 3.96 -9.85 3.85
CA PRO A 4 3.58 -8.76 4.72
C PRO A 4 2.34 -9.18 5.50
N PHE A 5 2.26 -8.78 6.76
CA PHE A 5 1.08 -9.06 7.58
C PHE A 5 0.00 -7.99 7.39
N PHE A 6 0.40 -6.79 6.95
CA PHE A 6 -0.47 -5.66 6.71
C PHE A 6 -0.33 -5.21 5.26
N ILE A 7 -1.43 -5.16 4.55
CA ILE A 7 -1.51 -4.68 3.17
C ILE A 7 -2.71 -3.74 3.09
N SER A 8 -2.51 -2.55 2.52
CA SER A 8 -3.58 -1.63 2.21
C SER A 8 -3.28 -0.92 0.89
N GLN A 9 -4.31 -0.56 0.15
CA GLN A 9 -4.18 0.13 -1.12
C GLN A 9 -5.35 1.09 -1.32
N THR A 10 -5.15 2.12 -2.12
CA THR A 10 -6.21 3.03 -2.56
C THR A 10 -6.00 3.43 -4.01
N PHE A 11 -7.11 3.61 -4.72
CA PHE A 11 -7.20 4.19 -6.06
C PHE A 11 -8.07 5.45 -6.06
N ASP A 12 -8.34 6.01 -4.87
CA ASP A 12 -9.12 7.24 -4.74
C ASP A 12 -8.34 8.40 -5.42
N PRO A 13 -8.87 9.00 -6.49
CA PRO A 13 -8.18 10.04 -7.24
C PRO A 13 -7.89 11.28 -6.40
N HIS A 14 -8.68 11.56 -5.35
CA HIS A 14 -8.42 12.68 -4.43
C HIS A 14 -7.22 12.41 -3.52
N VAL A 15 -6.98 11.14 -3.17
CA VAL A 15 -5.82 10.75 -2.37
C VAL A 15 -4.57 10.63 -3.23
N VAL A 16 -4.70 10.02 -4.41
CA VAL A 16 -3.57 9.77 -5.31
C VAL A 16 -3.10 11.05 -6.01
N GLY A 17 -4.03 11.92 -6.40
CA GLY A 17 -3.74 13.13 -7.18
C GLY A 17 -3.14 14.30 -6.40
N ASP A 18 -3.09 14.21 -5.07
CA ASP A 18 -2.52 15.24 -4.20
C ASP A 18 -1.40 14.67 -3.34
N GLU A 19 -0.20 15.28 -3.41
CA GLU A 19 0.99 14.79 -2.68
C GLU A 19 0.79 14.78 -1.16
N GLY A 20 0.10 15.80 -0.63
CA GLY A 20 -0.20 15.91 0.79
C GLY A 20 -1.15 14.81 1.27
N ALA A 21 -2.22 14.56 0.50
CA ALA A 21 -3.18 13.49 0.76
C ALA A 21 -2.54 12.11 0.64
N ALA A 22 -1.70 11.87 -0.38
CA ALA A 22 -0.96 10.63 -0.55
C ALA A 22 -0.03 10.37 0.64
N ARG A 23 0.69 11.40 1.09
CA ARG A 23 1.57 11.29 2.26
C ARG A 23 0.79 11.01 3.54
N ALA A 24 -0.30 11.74 3.77
CA ALA A 24 -1.17 11.53 4.93
C ALA A 24 -1.77 10.12 4.93
N TRP A 25 -2.12 9.59 3.76
CA TRP A 25 -2.61 8.22 3.62
C TRP A 25 -1.53 7.20 4.01
N PHE A 26 -0.30 7.34 3.51
CA PHE A 26 0.80 6.45 3.90
C PHE A 26 1.13 6.53 5.39
N ASP A 27 1.18 7.73 5.97
CA ASP A 27 1.47 7.92 7.39
C ASP A 27 0.39 7.27 8.27
N LEU A 28 -0.89 7.35 7.87
CA LEU A 28 -2.00 6.68 8.55
C LEU A 28 -1.85 5.16 8.51
N ARG A 29 -1.61 4.57 7.33
CA ARG A 29 -1.41 3.12 7.17
C ARG A 29 -0.18 2.62 7.93
N ALA A 30 0.90 3.41 7.96
CA ALA A 30 2.08 3.13 8.74
C ALA A 30 1.79 3.11 10.25
N SER A 31 1.02 4.09 10.75
CA SER A 31 0.62 4.12 12.17
C SER A 31 -0.22 2.91 12.56
N GLU A 32 -1.16 2.49 11.71
CA GLU A 32 -1.98 1.29 11.93
C GLU A 32 -1.11 0.03 11.97
N ALA A 33 -0.22 -0.14 10.99
CA ALA A 33 0.69 -1.29 10.96
C ALA A 33 1.65 -1.31 12.17
N VAL A 34 2.17 -0.17 12.60
CA VAL A 34 3.04 -0.07 13.80
C VAL A 34 2.28 -0.47 15.06
N ALA A 35 1.00 -0.10 15.19
CA ALA A 35 0.17 -0.51 16.32
C ALA A 35 0.00 -2.05 16.41
N GLU A 36 0.13 -2.74 15.28
CA GLU A 36 0.09 -4.20 15.18
C GLU A 36 1.49 -4.88 15.19
N GLY A 37 2.54 -4.10 15.41
CA GLY A 37 3.92 -4.57 15.51
C GLY A 37 4.71 -4.56 14.19
N GLY A 38 4.26 -3.81 13.19
CA GLY A 38 5.00 -3.60 11.94
C GLY A 38 6.28 -2.79 12.15
N THR A 39 7.36 -3.22 11.54
CA THR A 39 8.69 -2.59 11.68
C THR A 39 9.33 -2.23 10.34
N PHE A 40 8.82 -2.78 9.24
CA PHE A 40 9.38 -2.56 7.92
C PHE A 40 8.25 -2.28 6.91
N PRO A 41 8.02 -1.00 6.55
CA PRO A 41 7.05 -0.63 5.53
C PRO A 41 7.67 -0.59 4.12
N ARG A 42 6.85 -0.88 3.10
CA ARG A 42 7.08 -0.56 1.69
C ARG A 42 5.89 0.26 1.18
N CYS A 43 6.20 1.40 0.58
CA CYS A 43 5.23 2.24 -0.12
C CYS A 43 5.50 2.14 -1.62
N THR A 44 4.48 1.83 -2.41
CA THR A 44 4.55 1.70 -3.86
C THR A 44 3.46 2.56 -4.50
N VAL A 45 3.78 3.23 -5.60
CA VAL A 45 2.81 3.91 -6.48
C VAL A 45 2.67 3.04 -7.73
N SER A 46 1.45 2.90 -8.27
CA SER A 46 1.24 2.13 -9.49
C SER A 46 1.99 2.76 -10.67
N ASP A 47 2.33 1.96 -11.68
CA ASP A 47 3.04 2.47 -12.87
C ASP A 47 2.22 3.54 -13.63
N ALA A 48 0.89 3.46 -13.55
CA ALA A 48 -0.02 4.45 -14.11
C ALA A 48 -0.16 5.71 -13.25
N GLY A 49 0.36 5.71 -12.01
CA GLY A 49 0.24 6.82 -11.07
C GLY A 49 -1.19 7.01 -10.52
N ASP A 50 -2.03 5.98 -10.60
CA ASP A 50 -3.45 6.00 -10.22
C ASP A 50 -3.75 5.22 -8.93
N GLY A 51 -2.72 4.63 -8.31
CA GLY A 51 -2.87 3.83 -7.10
C GLY A 51 -1.71 3.97 -6.13
N LEU A 52 -2.00 3.85 -4.84
CA LEU A 52 -1.04 3.73 -3.75
C LEU A 52 -1.18 2.38 -3.07
N LEU A 53 -0.05 1.72 -2.76
CA LEU A 53 0.03 0.46 -2.04
C LEU A 53 0.99 0.61 -0.86
N PHE A 54 0.51 0.18 0.30
CA PHE A 54 1.29 0.07 1.53
C PHE A 54 1.35 -1.39 1.96
N GLU A 55 2.55 -1.91 2.12
CA GLU A 55 2.82 -3.25 2.65
C GLU A 55 3.73 -3.13 3.89
N CYS A 56 3.48 -3.93 4.92
CA CYS A 56 4.32 -3.92 6.12
C CYS A 56 4.56 -5.32 6.68
N TRP A 57 5.78 -5.53 7.17
CA TRP A 57 6.25 -6.75 7.80
C TRP A 57 6.60 -6.51 9.28
N LYS A 58 6.45 -7.55 10.10
CA LYS A 58 6.91 -7.53 11.51
C LYS A 58 8.43 -7.61 11.62
N ASP A 59 9.06 -8.31 10.69
CA ASP A 59 10.51 -8.41 10.55
C ASP A 59 10.91 -8.03 9.12
N ARG A 60 12.09 -7.42 8.96
CA ARG A 60 12.60 -7.05 7.63
C ARG A 60 12.80 -8.30 6.77
N PRO A 61 12.10 -8.45 5.63
CA PRO A 61 12.27 -9.61 4.76
C PRO A 61 13.57 -9.51 3.94
N THR A 62 14.24 -10.64 3.71
CA THR A 62 15.40 -10.72 2.78
C THR A 62 14.99 -10.46 1.32
N ASN A 63 13.75 -10.83 0.97
CA ASN A 63 13.15 -10.58 -0.33
C ASN A 63 11.66 -10.26 -0.14
N GLN A 64 11.23 -9.09 -0.62
CA GLN A 64 9.87 -8.55 -0.52
C GLN A 64 8.94 -9.04 -1.66
N GLY A 65 9.53 -9.51 -2.77
CA GLY A 65 8.82 -9.86 -3.99
C GLY A 65 8.25 -8.68 -4.75
N GLU A 66 7.38 -9.00 -5.71
CA GLU A 66 6.59 -8.01 -6.42
C GLU A 66 5.60 -7.29 -5.49
N PRO A 67 5.23 -6.04 -5.79
CA PRO A 67 4.14 -5.35 -5.10
C PRO A 67 2.81 -6.12 -5.19
N ARG A 68 2.14 -6.32 -4.05
CA ARG A 68 0.88 -7.08 -3.95
C ARG A 68 -0.35 -6.24 -4.28
N TRP A 69 -0.38 -5.68 -5.48
CA TRP A 69 -1.57 -4.99 -5.99
C TRP A 69 -2.74 -5.96 -6.12
N GLN A 70 -3.88 -5.61 -5.54
CA GLN A 70 -5.15 -6.24 -5.88
C GLN A 70 -5.89 -5.28 -6.78
N MET A 71 -5.83 -5.45 -8.10
CA MET A 71 -6.65 -4.63 -8.98
C MET A 71 -8.11 -4.78 -8.54
N GLN A 72 -8.84 -3.67 -8.38
CA GLN A 72 -10.29 -3.79 -8.25
C GLN A 72 -10.78 -4.42 -9.55
N ASP A 73 -11.49 -5.55 -9.45
CA ASP A 73 -12.33 -6.01 -10.55
C ASP A 73 -13.30 -4.87 -10.87
N VAL A 74 -12.93 -4.00 -11.81
CA VAL A 74 -13.87 -3.09 -12.44
C VAL A 74 -14.80 -4.03 -13.19
N LYS A 75 -15.92 -4.39 -12.56
CA LYS A 75 -17.05 -4.98 -13.28
C LYS A 75 -17.40 -3.98 -14.37
N GLN A 76 -16.88 -4.25 -15.56
CA GLN A 76 -17.31 -3.63 -16.79
C GLN A 76 -18.72 -4.19 -17.03
N GLU A 77 -19.73 -3.46 -16.56
CA GLU A 77 -21.10 -3.72 -16.97
C GLU A 77 -21.24 -3.22 -18.41
N ASP A 78 -21.30 -4.15 -19.36
CA ASP A 78 -21.74 -3.93 -20.75
C ASP A 78 -23.25 -3.61 -20.81
#